data_AF-A0A920ASV8-F1
#
_entry.id   AF-A0A920ASV8-F1
#
_cell.length_a   1.000
_cell.length_b   1.000
_cell.length_c   1.000
_cell.angle_alpha   90.00
_cell.angle_beta   90.00
_cell.angle_gamma   90.00
#
_symmetry.space_group_name_H-M   'P 1'
#
loop_
_entity.id
_entity.type
_entity.pdbx_description
1 polymer ?
#
loop_
_entity_poly.entity_id
_entity_poly.type
_entity_poly.pdbx_seq_one_letter_code
_entity_poly.pdbx_strand_id
1 'polypeptide(L)'
;MNNKLLNKIETLTFGIVSISILYVLIYNLLHYDPIQGYDGDAHHAYVQNFLNLYIPGRLNQPSSNLTYEFFSPPFPYLFPAFVNEICKSYFSFENIYETCQKIYGFVNIIFQSIMYLVLLYLYMKIVKLFNGTDKKIYLSVLLVLGLFTANYRSIGMIRAETYILLLNSFLLYRFLLLLKKSFAYDKSDIFYFGFTIGLLALSRQWAFLLFPAYFLLYFFIKKEHKLRYFKFLTYTFFIGFLISSWFYINLYIEYGSFTKFNQEPIPFSLKNQPLSFYLPIGNEASMVFTKPIRPYFQNQFFTNSIL
;
A
#
# COMPACT_ATOMS: atom_id res chain seq x y z
N MET A 1 -27.81 9.38 32.33
CA MET A 1 -26.43 8.89 32.54
C MET A 1 -25.51 10.10 32.71
N ASN A 2 -24.69 10.17 33.75
CA ASN A 2 -23.92 11.38 34.10
C ASN A 2 -22.83 11.65 33.04
N ASN A 3 -22.81 12.82 32.39
CA ASN A 3 -21.85 13.15 31.31
C ASN A 3 -20.37 12.96 31.72
N LYS A 4 -20.07 13.14 33.01
CA LYS A 4 -18.73 12.88 33.58
C LYS A 4 -18.36 11.40 33.58
N LEU A 5 -19.32 10.50 33.81
CA LEU A 5 -19.11 9.05 33.77
C LEU A 5 -18.88 8.59 32.33
N LEU A 6 -19.69 9.08 31.38
CA LEU A 6 -19.55 8.75 29.96
C LEU A 6 -18.17 9.15 29.43
N ASN A 7 -17.72 10.39 29.70
CA ASN A 7 -16.39 10.86 29.27
C ASN A 7 -15.23 10.04 29.88
N LYS A 8 -15.38 9.55 31.12
CA LYS A 8 -14.38 8.70 31.78
C LYS A 8 -14.33 7.32 31.11
N ILE A 9 -15.47 6.73 30.79
CA ILE A 9 -15.56 5.46 30.05
C ILE A 9 -14.91 5.61 28.67
N GLU A 10 -15.22 6.67 27.93
CA GLU A 10 -14.65 6.92 26.60
C GLU A 10 -13.13 7.08 26.62
N THR A 11 -12.60 7.76 27.63
CA THR A 11 -11.14 7.93 27.77
C THR A 11 -10.47 6.60 28.10
N LEU A 12 -11.11 5.79 28.96
CA LEU A 12 -10.62 4.46 29.31
C LEU A 12 -10.64 3.53 28.09
N THR A 13 -11.74 3.49 27.33
CA THR A 13 -11.86 2.65 26.13
C THR A 13 -10.86 3.05 25.06
N PHE A 14 -10.64 4.35 24.85
CA PHE A 14 -9.60 4.84 23.95
C PHE A 14 -8.20 4.34 24.36
N GLY A 15 -7.90 4.39 25.66
CA GLY A 15 -6.64 3.85 26.20
C GLY A 15 -6.49 2.36 25.98
N ILE A 16 -7.53 1.57 26.26
CA ILE A 16 -7.54 0.12 26.04
C ILE A 16 -7.28 -0.22 24.57
N VAL A 17 -8.03 0.39 23.65
CA VAL A 17 -7.88 0.12 22.20
C VAL A 17 -6.47 0.49 21.72
N SER A 18 -5.92 1.62 22.18
CA SER A 18 -4.56 2.04 21.83
C SER A 18 -3.52 1.03 22.32
N ILE A 19 -3.66 0.53 23.55
CA ILE A 19 -2.78 -0.50 24.11
C ILE A 19 -2.92 -1.81 23.35
N SER A 20 -4.15 -2.22 22.99
CA SER A 20 -4.38 -3.43 22.19
C SER A 20 -3.72 -3.34 20.80
N ILE A 21 -3.80 -2.19 20.13
CA ILE A 21 -3.09 -1.96 18.87
C ILE A 21 -1.58 -2.15 19.06
N LEU A 22 -0.99 -1.50 20.08
CA LEU A 22 0.45 -1.62 20.36
C LEU A 22 0.84 -3.07 20.68
N TYR A 23 0.02 -3.77 21.45
CA TYR A 23 0.22 -5.18 21.76
C TYR A 23 0.27 -6.03 20.50
N VAL A 24 -0.66 -5.85 19.56
CA VAL A 24 -0.68 -6.60 18.29
C VAL A 24 0.55 -6.30 17.44
N LEU A 25 1.00 -5.05 17.39
CA LEU A 25 2.22 -4.68 16.67
C LEU A 25 3.46 -5.36 17.26
N ILE A 26 3.60 -5.33 18.59
CA ILE A 26 4.71 -5.99 19.31
C ILE A 26 4.62 -7.51 19.14
N TYR A 27 3.42 -8.08 19.20
CA TYR A 27 3.22 -9.51 19.00
C TYR A 27 3.68 -9.95 17.61
N ASN A 28 3.26 -9.24 16.56
CA ASN A 28 3.71 -9.50 15.19
C ASN A 28 5.22 -9.36 15.04
N LEU A 29 5.83 -8.35 15.66
CA LEU A 29 7.28 -8.15 15.63
C LEU A 29 8.06 -9.36 16.18
N LEU A 30 7.53 -10.03 17.21
CA LEU A 30 8.20 -11.14 17.89
C LEU A 30 7.88 -12.52 17.30
N HIS A 31 6.72 -12.69 16.66
CA HIS A 31 6.20 -14.01 16.29
C HIS A 31 5.93 -14.19 14.79
N TYR A 32 5.93 -13.12 14.00
CA TYR A 32 5.63 -13.21 12.57
C TYR A 32 6.91 -13.19 11.74
N ASP A 33 7.07 -14.20 10.89
CA ASP A 33 8.11 -14.22 9.86
C ASP A 33 7.54 -13.65 8.54
N PRO A 34 8.09 -12.54 8.02
CA PRO A 34 7.64 -11.95 6.76
C PRO A 34 7.64 -12.91 5.56
N ILE A 35 8.44 -13.97 5.58
CA ILE A 35 8.47 -14.97 4.49
C ILE A 35 7.14 -15.74 4.38
N GLN A 36 6.41 -15.86 5.49
CA GLN A 36 5.09 -16.47 5.54
C GLN A 36 3.98 -15.52 5.03
N GLY A 37 4.37 -14.37 4.48
CA GLY A 37 3.48 -13.46 3.78
C GLY A 37 2.94 -14.06 2.49
N TYR A 38 1.84 -13.48 1.99
CA TYR A 38 1.43 -13.73 0.62
C TYR A 38 2.56 -13.36 -0.32
N ASP A 39 2.90 -14.28 -1.21
CA ASP A 39 3.97 -14.11 -2.20
C ASP A 39 5.33 -13.72 -1.56
N GLY A 40 5.52 -14.11 -0.30
CA GLY A 40 6.67 -13.72 0.53
C GLY A 40 8.00 -14.05 -0.14
N ASP A 41 8.15 -15.27 -0.68
CA ASP A 41 9.35 -15.70 -1.38
C ASP A 41 9.74 -14.77 -2.53
N ALA A 42 8.76 -14.31 -3.33
CA ALA A 42 9.04 -13.39 -4.43
C ALA A 42 9.34 -11.97 -3.96
N HIS A 43 8.68 -11.49 -2.92
CA HIS A 43 9.00 -10.20 -2.32
C HIS A 43 10.42 -10.20 -1.73
N HIS A 44 10.84 -11.29 -1.07
CA HIS A 44 12.20 -11.46 -0.56
C HIS A 44 13.22 -11.57 -1.69
N ALA A 45 12.91 -12.34 -2.76
CA ALA A 45 13.75 -12.41 -3.95
C ALA A 45 13.91 -11.05 -4.64
N TYR A 46 12.84 -10.25 -4.70
CA TYR A 46 12.87 -8.88 -5.21
C TYR A 46 13.84 -8.02 -4.38
N VAL A 47 13.71 -8.03 -3.04
CA VAL A 47 14.57 -7.26 -2.14
C VAL A 47 16.05 -7.66 -2.30
N GLN A 48 16.34 -8.96 -2.34
CA GLN A 48 17.71 -9.47 -2.46
C GLN A 48 18.36 -9.11 -3.79
N ASN A 49 17.56 -8.99 -4.86
CA ASN A 49 18.00 -8.67 -6.22
C ASN A 49 17.76 -7.20 -6.62
N PHE A 50 17.32 -6.35 -5.69
CA PHE A 50 16.89 -4.97 -5.99
C PHE A 50 17.91 -4.17 -6.80
N LEU A 51 19.19 -4.23 -6.42
CA LEU A 51 20.25 -3.53 -7.15
C LEU A 51 20.50 -4.12 -8.54
N ASN A 52 20.27 -5.42 -8.74
CA ASN A 52 20.42 -6.05 -10.06
C ASN A 52 19.28 -5.65 -11.00
N LEU A 53 18.10 -5.36 -10.44
CA LEU A 53 16.93 -4.92 -11.19
C LEU A 53 17.05 -3.47 -11.70
N TYR A 54 17.75 -2.61 -10.96
CA TYR A 54 17.73 -1.16 -11.20
C TYR A 54 19.09 -0.52 -11.48
N ILE A 55 20.21 -1.19 -11.21
CA ILE A 55 21.53 -0.68 -11.57
C ILE A 55 21.92 -1.18 -12.98
N PRO A 56 22.13 -0.26 -13.95
CA PRO A 56 22.61 -0.64 -15.28
C PRO A 56 23.95 -1.39 -15.19
N GLY A 57 24.04 -2.52 -15.90
CA GLY A 57 25.29 -3.27 -16.08
C GLY A 57 25.62 -4.33 -15.01
N ARG A 58 24.74 -4.60 -14.03
CA ARG A 58 24.97 -5.65 -13.03
C ARG A 58 24.57 -7.07 -13.49
N LEU A 59 23.52 -7.23 -14.30
CA LEU A 59 23.13 -8.53 -14.88
C LEU A 59 22.45 -8.33 -16.26
N ASN A 60 22.71 -9.26 -17.19
CA ASN A 60 22.05 -9.33 -18.51
C ASN A 60 20.78 -10.22 -18.48
N GLN A 61 20.15 -10.39 -17.32
CA GLN A 61 19.01 -11.30 -17.15
C GLN A 61 17.69 -10.52 -17.03
N PRO A 62 16.59 -10.96 -17.69
CA PRO A 62 15.27 -10.37 -17.51
C PRO A 62 14.85 -10.37 -16.03
N SER A 63 14.24 -9.28 -15.56
CA SER A 63 13.79 -9.18 -14.17
C SER A 63 12.78 -10.26 -13.79
N SER A 64 11.98 -10.74 -14.75
CA SER A 64 11.04 -11.86 -14.56
C SER A 64 11.71 -13.17 -14.14
N ASN A 65 13.01 -13.34 -14.43
CA ASN A 65 13.75 -14.54 -14.03
C ASN A 65 14.23 -14.46 -12.57
N LEU A 66 14.34 -13.25 -12.01
CA LEU A 66 14.81 -13.01 -10.64
C LEU A 66 13.67 -13.06 -9.64
N THR A 67 12.49 -12.58 -10.03
CA THR A 67 11.28 -12.63 -9.20
C THR A 67 10.05 -12.53 -10.09
N TYR A 68 9.00 -13.28 -9.75
CA TYR A 68 7.71 -13.08 -10.40
C TYR A 68 7.04 -11.77 -9.96
N GLU A 69 7.57 -11.03 -8.99
CA GLU A 69 7.06 -9.70 -8.64
C GLU A 69 7.75 -8.58 -9.42
N PHE A 70 8.41 -8.88 -10.55
CA PHE A 70 9.19 -7.89 -11.33
C PHE A 70 8.40 -6.66 -11.78
N PHE A 71 7.08 -6.82 -11.95
CA PHE A 71 6.18 -5.76 -12.36
C PHE A 71 5.74 -4.86 -11.19
N SER A 72 6.05 -5.26 -9.95
CA SER A 72 5.70 -4.47 -8.77
C SER A 72 6.58 -3.22 -8.68
N PRO A 73 5.98 -2.04 -8.47
CA PRO A 73 6.73 -0.80 -8.29
C PRO A 73 7.72 -0.86 -7.12
N PRO A 74 8.86 -0.16 -7.22
CA PRO A 74 10.03 -0.41 -6.37
C PRO A 74 9.96 0.20 -4.97
N PHE A 75 9.10 1.19 -4.72
CA PHE A 75 9.17 2.01 -3.51
C PHE A 75 9.06 1.19 -2.20
N PRO A 76 8.16 0.19 -2.07
CA PRO A 76 8.05 -0.61 -0.86
C PRO A 76 9.27 -1.48 -0.57
N TYR A 77 10.06 -1.80 -1.61
CA TYR A 77 11.23 -2.66 -1.51
C TYR A 77 12.53 -1.87 -1.29
N LEU A 78 12.52 -0.57 -1.53
CA LEU A 78 13.71 0.27 -1.42
C LEU A 78 14.31 0.25 -0.01
N PHE A 79 13.48 0.41 1.02
CA PHE A 79 13.94 0.37 2.41
C PHE A 79 14.52 -0.99 2.83
N PRO A 80 13.81 -2.13 2.67
CA PRO A 80 14.39 -3.42 3.00
C PRO A 80 15.60 -3.78 2.14
N ALA A 81 15.67 -3.35 0.88
CA ALA A 81 16.84 -3.54 0.02
C ALA A 81 18.05 -2.77 0.53
N PHE A 82 17.88 -1.53 1.00
CA PHE A 82 18.95 -0.76 1.62
C PHE A 82 19.50 -1.45 2.87
N VAL A 83 18.63 -1.95 3.74
CA VAL A 83 19.05 -2.71 4.94
C VAL A 83 19.78 -4.00 4.56
N ASN A 84 19.30 -4.70 3.53
CA ASN A 84 19.93 -5.91 3.01
C ASN A 84 21.37 -5.66 2.53
N GLU A 85 21.59 -4.59 1.77
CA GLU A 85 22.92 -4.27 1.25
C GLU A 85 23.89 -3.80 2.35
N ILE A 86 23.41 -3.04 3.34
CA ILE A 86 24.20 -2.75 4.55
C ILE A 86 24.57 -4.06 5.25
N CYS A 87 23.61 -4.96 5.46
CA CYS A 87 23.87 -6.22 6.13
C CYS A 87 24.96 -7.05 5.43
N LYS A 88 24.85 -7.21 4.10
CA LYS A 88 25.84 -7.94 3.29
C LYS A 88 27.22 -7.27 3.29
N SER A 89 27.29 -5.94 3.37
CA SER A 89 28.55 -5.21 3.29
C SER A 89 29.33 -5.19 4.62
N TYR A 90 28.63 -5.24 5.76
CA TYR A 90 29.26 -5.05 7.08
C TYR A 90 29.47 -6.35 7.85
N PHE A 91 28.75 -7.43 7.51
CA PHE A 91 28.80 -8.68 8.25
C PHE A 91 29.22 -9.87 7.38
N SER A 92 30.09 -10.71 7.93
CA SER A 92 30.49 -12.00 7.34
C SER A 92 29.84 -13.14 8.11
N PHE A 93 28.73 -13.66 7.60
CA PHE A 93 28.05 -14.84 8.14
C PHE A 93 28.33 -16.08 7.29
N GLU A 94 28.12 -17.29 7.84
CA GLU A 94 28.21 -18.54 7.04
C GLU A 94 27.13 -18.59 5.95
N ASN A 95 25.91 -18.18 6.27
CA ASN A 95 24.81 -18.03 5.30
C ASN A 95 24.32 -16.57 5.23
N ILE A 96 25.10 -15.72 4.57
CA ILE A 96 24.85 -14.26 4.45
C ILE A 96 23.42 -13.95 3.97
N TYR A 97 22.93 -14.67 2.96
CA TYR A 97 21.63 -14.36 2.35
C TYR A 97 20.46 -14.62 3.29
N GLU A 98 20.45 -15.76 3.97
CA GLU A 98 19.39 -16.12 4.91
C GLU A 98 19.44 -15.25 6.17
N THR A 99 20.64 -14.98 6.70
CA THR A 99 20.80 -14.13 7.88
C THR A 99 20.38 -12.69 7.58
N CYS A 100 20.82 -12.11 6.46
CA CYS A 100 20.39 -10.78 6.08
C CYS A 100 18.91 -10.69 5.76
N GLN A 101 18.30 -11.76 5.23
CA GLN A 101 16.85 -11.86 5.06
C GLN A 101 16.07 -11.73 6.36
N LYS A 102 16.49 -12.45 7.40
CA LYS A 102 15.88 -12.34 8.73
C LYS A 102 16.04 -10.92 9.30
N ILE A 103 17.22 -10.31 9.12
CA ILE A 103 17.52 -8.96 9.60
C ILE A 103 16.64 -7.91 8.91
N TYR A 104 16.64 -7.83 7.57
CA TYR A 104 15.83 -6.81 6.90
C TYR A 104 14.33 -7.09 7.05
N GLY A 105 13.91 -8.34 7.16
CA GLY A 105 12.53 -8.72 7.44
C GLY A 105 12.05 -8.16 8.78
N PHE A 106 12.83 -8.38 9.84
CA PHE A 106 12.58 -7.83 11.17
C PHE A 106 12.55 -6.29 11.17
N VAL A 107 13.56 -5.65 10.58
CA VAL A 107 13.65 -4.19 10.48
C VAL A 107 12.48 -3.60 9.67
N ASN A 108 12.01 -4.30 8.63
CA ASN A 108 10.85 -3.89 7.85
C ASN A 108 9.55 -3.93 8.68
N ILE A 109 9.34 -4.93 9.54
CA ILE A 109 8.17 -4.97 10.43
C ILE A 109 8.17 -3.74 11.36
N ILE A 110 9.34 -3.38 11.91
CA ILE A 110 9.48 -2.17 12.74
C ILE A 110 9.11 -0.93 11.93
N PHE A 111 9.65 -0.80 10.72
CA PHE A 111 9.40 0.34 9.85
C PHE A 111 7.91 0.47 9.50
N GLN A 112 7.25 -0.62 9.10
CA GLN A 112 5.82 -0.61 8.80
C GLN A 112 4.95 -0.37 10.04
N SER A 113 5.37 -0.84 11.22
CA SER A 113 4.69 -0.54 12.48
C SER A 113 4.74 0.96 12.79
N ILE A 114 5.90 1.61 12.58
CA ILE A 114 6.04 3.06 12.72
C ILE A 114 5.15 3.79 11.71
N MET A 115 5.16 3.36 10.44
CA MET A 115 4.28 3.93 9.41
C MET A 115 2.81 3.82 9.80
N TYR A 116 2.38 2.70 10.38
CA TYR A 116 1.02 2.52 10.85
C TYR A 116 0.67 3.46 12.02
N LEU A 117 1.59 3.69 12.95
CA LEU A 117 1.37 4.69 14.01
C LEU A 117 1.23 6.12 13.42
N VAL A 118 2.04 6.45 12.41
CA VAL A 118 1.92 7.73 11.69
C VAL A 118 0.58 7.81 10.93
N LEU A 119 0.12 6.71 10.34
CA LEU A 119 -1.19 6.60 9.68
C LEU A 119 -2.31 6.92 10.66
N LEU A 120 -2.31 6.30 11.85
CA LEU A 120 -3.28 6.59 12.91
C LEU A 120 -3.26 8.07 13.30
N TYR A 121 -2.08 8.65 13.48
CA TYR A 121 -1.94 10.08 13.76
C TYR A 121 -2.54 10.98 12.66
N LEU A 122 -2.28 10.67 11.38
CA LEU A 122 -2.85 11.40 10.26
C LEU A 122 -4.38 11.29 10.22
N TYR A 123 -4.94 10.11 10.48
CA TYR A 123 -6.39 9.95 10.58
C TYR A 123 -6.99 10.82 11.68
N MET A 124 -6.36 10.91 12.86
CA MET A 124 -6.82 11.81 13.92
C MET A 124 -6.80 13.29 13.48
N LYS A 125 -5.79 13.69 12.69
CA LYS A 125 -5.74 15.05 12.11
C LYS A 125 -6.85 15.28 11.07
N ILE A 126 -7.14 14.30 10.22
CA ILE A 126 -8.22 14.37 9.23
C ILE A 126 -9.57 14.51 9.93
N VAL A 127 -9.85 13.66 10.92
CA VAL A 127 -11.10 13.71 11.71
C VAL A 127 -11.23 15.07 12.39
N LYS A 128 -10.13 15.60 12.96
CA LYS A 128 -10.12 16.93 13.55
C LYS A 128 -10.49 18.04 12.57
N LEU A 129 -10.12 17.90 11.29
CA LEU A 129 -10.47 18.87 10.26
C LEU A 129 -11.96 18.84 9.91
N PHE A 130 -12.61 17.68 9.95
CA PHE A 130 -14.04 17.54 9.64
C PHE A 130 -14.95 17.89 10.82
N ASN A 131 -14.72 17.28 11.98
CA ASN A 131 -15.68 17.28 13.09
C ASN A 131 -15.18 17.99 14.35
N GLY A 132 -14.05 18.70 14.27
CA GLY A 132 -13.47 19.39 15.42
C GLY A 132 -12.87 18.42 16.45
N THR A 133 -13.06 18.70 17.74
CA THR A 133 -12.41 17.95 18.84
C THR A 133 -13.32 16.94 19.54
N ASP A 134 -14.40 16.49 18.90
CA ASP A 134 -15.29 15.48 19.50
C ASP A 134 -14.56 14.14 19.66
N LYS A 135 -14.40 13.71 20.91
CA LYS A 135 -13.68 12.50 21.30
C LYS A 135 -14.38 11.22 20.85
N LYS A 136 -15.71 11.24 20.69
CA LYS A 136 -16.49 10.06 20.28
C LYS A 136 -16.06 9.55 18.92
N ILE A 137 -15.82 10.47 18.00
CA ILE A 137 -15.47 10.15 16.62
C ILE A 137 -14.04 9.62 16.53
N TYR A 138 -13.11 10.13 17.35
CA TYR A 138 -11.76 9.56 17.45
C TYR A 138 -11.78 8.11 17.90
N LEU A 139 -12.60 7.78 18.90
CA LEU A 139 -12.75 6.40 19.36
C LEU A 139 -13.32 5.50 18.26
N SER A 140 -14.38 5.94 17.57
CA SER A 140 -14.97 5.18 16.46
C SER A 140 -13.97 4.91 15.34
N VAL A 141 -13.19 5.92 14.94
CA VAL A 141 -12.17 5.77 13.89
C VAL A 141 -11.05 4.83 14.35
N LEU A 142 -10.59 4.95 15.59
CA LEU A 142 -9.57 4.05 16.13
C LEU A 142 -10.06 2.61 16.22
N LEU A 143 -11.33 2.38 16.61
CA LEU A 143 -11.94 1.07 16.64
C LEU A 143 -12.04 0.46 15.25
N VAL A 144 -12.51 1.22 14.25
CA VAL A 144 -12.57 0.72 12.88
C VAL A 144 -11.17 0.38 12.36
N LEU A 145 -10.20 1.27 12.50
CA LEU A 145 -8.84 0.96 12.02
C LEU A 145 -8.21 -0.20 12.80
N GLY A 146 -8.51 -0.29 14.10
CA GLY A 146 -7.96 -1.26 15.02
C GLY A 146 -8.69 -2.62 15.08
N LEU A 147 -9.85 -2.79 14.46
CA LEU A 147 -10.54 -4.09 14.43
C LEU A 147 -10.28 -4.85 13.13
N PHE A 148 -9.91 -4.15 12.06
CA PHE A 148 -9.67 -4.79 10.78
C PHE A 148 -8.34 -5.55 10.79
N THR A 149 -8.44 -6.88 10.91
CA THR A 149 -7.34 -7.85 10.90
C THR A 149 -6.42 -7.70 9.69
N ALA A 150 -6.98 -7.27 8.55
CA ALA A 150 -6.24 -6.98 7.32
C ALA A 150 -5.13 -5.94 7.53
N ASN A 151 -5.38 -4.90 8.34
CA ASN A 151 -4.42 -3.84 8.61
C ASN A 151 -3.20 -4.35 9.38
N TYR A 152 -3.41 -5.26 10.34
CA TYR A 152 -2.31 -5.81 11.14
C TYR A 152 -1.49 -6.84 10.39
N ARG A 153 -2.15 -7.66 9.56
CA ARG A 153 -1.45 -8.65 8.73
C ARG A 153 -0.60 -7.98 7.66
N SER A 154 -1.04 -6.86 7.08
CA SER A 154 -0.22 -6.15 6.09
C SER A 154 1.06 -5.58 6.70
N ILE A 155 1.02 -5.10 7.95
CA ILE A 155 2.19 -4.54 8.66
C ILE A 155 3.29 -5.58 8.90
N GLY A 156 2.91 -6.84 9.11
CA GLY A 156 3.86 -7.94 9.32
C GLY A 156 4.58 -8.39 8.04
N MET A 157 4.02 -8.11 6.86
CA MET A 157 4.51 -8.61 5.57
C MET A 157 5.34 -7.54 4.84
N ILE A 158 6.21 -7.94 3.91
CA ILE A 158 6.82 -7.00 2.96
C ILE A 158 5.79 -6.69 1.89
N ARG A 159 5.03 -5.61 2.08
CA ARG A 159 3.88 -5.27 1.24
C ARG A 159 3.67 -3.77 1.07
N ALA A 160 3.09 -3.40 -0.06
CA ALA A 160 2.92 -2.01 -0.50
C ALA A 160 1.73 -1.30 0.15
N GLU A 161 0.76 -2.06 0.69
CA GLU A 161 -0.53 -1.57 1.16
C GLU A 161 -0.36 -0.53 2.28
N THR A 162 0.56 -0.77 3.22
CA THR A 162 0.87 0.17 4.31
C THR A 162 1.37 1.51 3.76
N TYR A 163 2.16 1.50 2.68
CA TYR A 163 2.63 2.71 2.00
C TYR A 163 1.49 3.46 1.33
N ILE A 164 0.63 2.76 0.59
CA ILE A 164 -0.53 3.36 -0.09
C ILE A 164 -1.45 4.03 0.94
N LEU A 165 -1.77 3.34 2.04
CA LEU A 165 -2.61 3.88 3.10
C LEU A 165 -2.02 5.16 3.69
N LEU A 166 -0.73 5.14 4.05
CA LEU A 166 -0.05 6.30 4.62
C LEU A 166 -0.01 7.48 3.65
N LEU A 167 0.43 7.26 2.41
CA LEU A 167 0.56 8.29 1.39
C LEU A 167 -0.80 8.88 1.01
N ASN A 168 -1.83 8.03 0.87
CA ASN A 168 -3.18 8.49 0.57
C ASN A 168 -3.79 9.29 1.73
N SER A 169 -3.61 8.83 2.98
CA SER A 169 -4.03 9.62 4.15
C SER A 169 -3.31 10.97 4.22
N PHE A 170 -2.02 11.03 3.86
CA PHE A 170 -1.31 12.29 3.75
C PHE A 170 -1.88 13.20 2.64
N LEU A 171 -2.16 12.66 1.45
CA LEU A 171 -2.81 13.41 0.36
C LEU A 171 -4.18 13.95 0.78
N LEU A 172 -5.03 13.12 1.40
CA LEU A 172 -6.33 13.54 1.91
C LEU A 172 -6.20 14.66 2.94
N TYR A 173 -5.26 14.53 3.88
CA TYR A 173 -5.00 15.57 4.87
C TYR A 173 -4.61 16.91 4.21
N ARG A 174 -3.66 16.89 3.27
CA ARG A 174 -3.24 18.10 2.55
C ARG A 174 -4.35 18.68 1.68
N PHE A 175 -5.12 17.82 1.01
CA PHE A 175 -6.27 18.21 0.20
C PHE A 175 -7.30 18.97 1.04
N LEU A 176 -7.61 18.49 2.24
CA LEU A 176 -8.56 19.16 3.14
C LEU A 176 -8.06 20.53 3.63
N LEU A 177 -6.75 20.68 3.86
CA LEU A 177 -6.17 21.98 4.18
C LEU A 177 -6.31 22.96 3.01
N LEU A 178 -6.05 22.50 1.78
CA LEU A 178 -6.22 23.31 0.57
C LEU A 178 -7.69 23.67 0.31
N LEU A 179 -8.60 22.74 0.57
CA LEU A 179 -10.04 22.97 0.45
C LEU A 179 -10.49 24.09 1.41
N LYS A 180 -10.00 24.08 2.66
CA LYS A 180 -10.27 25.17 3.64
C LYS A 180 -9.68 26.51 3.21
N LYS A 181 -8.58 26.50 2.46
CA LYS A 181 -7.95 27.70 1.88
C LYS A 181 -8.50 28.06 0.50
N SER A 182 -9.62 27.47 0.07
CA SER A 182 -10.20 27.73 -1.26
C SER A 182 -9.21 27.56 -2.42
N PHE A 183 -8.32 26.57 -2.30
CA PHE A 183 -7.23 26.30 -3.25
C PHE A 183 -6.32 27.51 -3.52
N ALA A 184 -6.09 28.36 -2.52
CA ALA A 184 -4.91 29.22 -2.48
C ALA A 184 -3.69 28.37 -2.09
N TYR A 185 -3.05 27.76 -3.09
CA TYR A 185 -1.91 26.86 -2.93
C TYR A 185 -0.59 27.57 -3.26
N ASP A 186 0.48 27.16 -2.60
CA ASP A 186 1.85 27.61 -2.88
C ASP A 186 2.61 26.58 -3.73
N LYS A 187 3.81 26.94 -4.20
CA LYS A 187 4.69 26.00 -4.93
C LYS A 187 5.05 24.77 -4.08
N SER A 188 5.16 24.93 -2.77
CA SER A 188 5.41 23.83 -1.84
C SER A 188 4.25 22.85 -1.81
N ASP A 189 3.00 23.32 -1.84
CA ASP A 189 1.82 22.44 -1.91
C ASP A 189 1.82 21.60 -3.19
N ILE A 190 2.17 22.21 -4.32
CA ILE A 190 2.32 21.51 -5.60
C ILE A 190 3.40 20.43 -5.49
N PHE A 191 4.57 20.77 -4.93
CA PHE A 191 5.67 19.83 -4.80
C PHE A 191 5.32 18.67 -3.86
N TYR A 192 4.81 18.94 -2.65
CA TYR A 192 4.46 17.89 -1.69
C TYR A 192 3.38 16.96 -2.25
N PHE A 193 2.31 17.51 -2.83
CA PHE A 193 1.20 16.72 -3.36
C PHE A 193 1.64 15.89 -4.58
N GLY A 194 2.37 16.51 -5.53
CA GLY A 194 2.89 15.81 -6.70
C GLY A 194 3.94 14.74 -6.35
N PHE A 195 4.81 15.02 -5.39
CA PHE A 195 5.78 14.05 -4.89
C PHE A 195 5.09 12.85 -4.25
N THR A 196 4.07 13.09 -3.40
CA THR A 196 3.29 12.00 -2.81
C THR A 196 2.53 11.20 -3.87
N ILE A 197 1.97 11.82 -4.92
CA ILE A 197 1.38 11.11 -6.07
C ILE A 197 2.41 10.20 -6.74
N GLY A 198 3.62 10.70 -6.99
CA GLY A 198 4.70 9.92 -7.57
C GLY A 198 5.10 8.72 -6.73
N LEU A 199 5.26 8.90 -5.41
CA LEU A 199 5.54 7.81 -4.48
C LEU A 199 4.38 6.80 -4.39
N LEU A 200 3.14 7.27 -4.46
CA LEU A 200 1.97 6.40 -4.42
C LEU A 200 1.88 5.55 -5.70
N ALA A 201 2.15 6.14 -6.86
CA ALA A 201 2.31 5.40 -8.11
C ALA A 201 3.49 4.41 -8.03
N LEU A 202 4.61 4.77 -7.40
CA LEU A 202 5.74 3.87 -7.19
C LEU A 202 5.54 2.86 -6.04
N SER A 203 4.41 2.90 -5.34
CA SER A 203 4.07 1.93 -4.29
C SER A 203 3.42 0.68 -4.88
N ARG A 204 2.41 0.86 -5.74
CA ARG A 204 1.70 -0.25 -6.39
C ARG A 204 0.98 0.23 -7.65
N GLN A 205 0.86 -0.63 -8.66
CA GLN A 205 0.16 -0.30 -9.91
C GLN A 205 -1.30 0.13 -9.65
N TRP A 206 -2.02 -0.57 -8.78
CA TRP A 206 -3.42 -0.25 -8.43
C TRP A 206 -3.62 1.11 -7.78
N ALA A 207 -2.56 1.74 -7.29
CA ALA A 207 -2.62 3.06 -6.70
C ALA A 207 -3.07 4.13 -7.73
N PHE A 208 -2.90 3.87 -9.04
CA PHE A 208 -3.46 4.71 -10.11
C PHE A 208 -4.98 4.88 -10.03
N LEU A 209 -5.72 3.90 -9.49
CA LEU A 209 -7.18 4.00 -9.34
C LEU A 209 -7.61 5.13 -8.38
N LEU A 210 -6.70 5.60 -7.52
CA LEU A 210 -6.98 6.73 -6.62
C LEU A 210 -6.96 8.07 -7.37
N PHE A 211 -6.30 8.14 -8.54
CA PHE A 211 -6.11 9.41 -9.25
C PHE A 211 -7.38 9.94 -9.93
N PRO A 212 -8.19 9.12 -10.63
CA PRO A 212 -9.48 9.55 -11.15
C PRO A 212 -10.39 10.15 -10.09
N ALA A 213 -10.35 9.65 -8.84
CA ALA A 213 -11.16 10.21 -7.76
C ALA A 213 -10.86 11.69 -7.50
N TYR A 214 -9.59 12.10 -7.54
CA TYR A 214 -9.22 13.52 -7.43
C TYR A 214 -9.74 14.34 -8.62
N PHE A 215 -9.74 13.81 -9.84
CA PHE A 215 -10.37 14.51 -10.97
C PHE A 215 -11.90 14.62 -10.83
N LEU A 216 -12.57 13.58 -10.33
CA LEU A 216 -14.02 13.58 -10.11
C LEU A 216 -14.45 14.62 -9.06
N LEU A 217 -13.59 14.91 -8.08
CA LEU A 217 -13.86 15.96 -7.09
C LEU A 217 -14.03 17.35 -7.73
N TYR A 218 -13.55 17.58 -8.96
CA TYR A 218 -13.76 18.80 -9.73
C TYR A 218 -15.24 19.22 -9.81
N PHE A 219 -16.14 18.25 -9.94
CA PHE A 219 -17.58 18.53 -10.04
C PHE A 219 -18.15 19.13 -8.74
N PHE A 220 -17.55 18.81 -7.59
CA PHE A 220 -17.99 19.27 -6.27
C PHE A 220 -17.32 20.58 -5.83
N ILE A 221 -16.33 21.08 -6.56
CA ILE A 221 -15.67 22.37 -6.26
C ILE A 221 -16.55 23.55 -6.69
N LYS A 222 -16.64 24.58 -5.84
CA LYS A 222 -17.35 25.84 -6.15
C LYS A 222 -16.81 26.47 -7.43
N LYS A 223 -17.69 27.04 -8.27
CA LYS A 223 -17.36 27.61 -9.60
C LYS A 223 -16.15 28.56 -9.54
N GLU A 224 -16.10 29.43 -8.52
CA GLU A 224 -15.03 30.42 -8.32
C GLU A 224 -13.61 29.82 -8.17
N HIS A 225 -13.51 28.57 -7.69
CA HIS A 225 -12.22 27.93 -7.42
C HIS A 225 -11.87 26.82 -8.41
N LYS A 226 -12.79 26.45 -9.32
CA LYS A 226 -12.59 25.36 -10.29
C LYS A 226 -11.34 25.51 -11.14
N LEU A 227 -11.06 26.71 -11.64
CA LEU A 227 -9.87 26.95 -12.47
C LEU A 227 -8.57 26.78 -11.67
N ARG A 228 -8.51 27.30 -10.44
CA ARG A 228 -7.34 27.13 -9.56
C ARG A 228 -7.13 25.67 -9.22
N TYR A 229 -8.20 24.96 -8.89
CA TYR A 229 -8.16 23.53 -8.60
C TYR A 229 -7.65 22.71 -9.80
N PHE A 230 -8.17 22.97 -11.00
CA PHE A 230 -7.72 22.28 -12.21
C PHE A 230 -6.23 22.52 -12.49
N LYS A 231 -5.75 23.75 -12.35
CA LYS A 231 -4.31 24.07 -12.48
C LYS A 231 -3.48 23.33 -11.43
N PHE A 232 -3.92 23.33 -10.17
CA PHE A 232 -3.26 22.59 -9.09
C PHE A 232 -3.14 21.10 -9.43
N LEU A 233 -4.24 20.44 -9.83
CA LEU A 233 -4.21 19.03 -10.21
C LEU A 233 -3.24 18.82 -11.37
N THR A 234 -3.31 19.61 -12.43
CA THR A 234 -2.44 19.46 -13.59
C THR A 234 -0.96 19.51 -13.22
N TYR A 235 -0.54 20.48 -12.40
CA TYR A 235 0.85 20.61 -11.97
C TYR A 235 1.32 19.47 -11.05
N THR A 236 0.47 19.07 -10.10
CA THR A 236 0.79 17.99 -9.16
C THR A 236 0.88 16.63 -9.87
N PHE A 237 -0.05 16.34 -10.76
CA PHE A 237 -0.01 15.14 -11.59
C PHE A 237 1.20 15.11 -12.53
N PHE A 238 1.59 16.27 -13.09
CA PHE A 238 2.79 16.35 -13.91
C PHE A 238 4.06 15.99 -13.11
N ILE A 239 4.20 16.50 -11.88
CA ILE A 239 5.32 16.12 -10.99
C ILE A 239 5.26 14.63 -10.65
N GLY A 240 4.08 14.11 -10.30
CA GLY A 240 3.90 12.69 -10.00
C GLY A 240 4.27 11.79 -11.18
N PHE A 241 3.92 12.21 -12.40
CA PHE A 241 4.33 11.54 -13.64
C PHE A 241 5.85 11.56 -13.81
N LEU A 242 6.53 12.69 -13.64
CA LEU A 242 7.99 12.76 -13.75
C LEU A 242 8.70 11.82 -12.78
N ILE A 243 8.19 11.68 -11.55
CA ILE A 243 8.77 10.82 -10.51
C ILE A 243 8.58 9.33 -10.81
N SER A 244 7.43 8.95 -11.35
CA SER A 244 7.05 7.54 -11.50
C SER A 244 7.22 6.97 -12.92
N SER A 245 7.28 7.84 -13.93
CA SER A 245 7.28 7.46 -15.35
C SER A 245 8.43 6.54 -15.73
N TRP A 246 9.63 6.73 -15.18
CA TRP A 246 10.79 5.91 -15.50
C TRP A 246 10.52 4.40 -15.32
N PHE A 247 9.83 4.02 -14.23
CA PHE A 247 9.52 2.63 -13.93
C PHE A 247 8.51 2.06 -14.93
N TYR A 248 7.41 2.80 -15.16
CA TYR A 248 6.32 2.36 -16.02
C TYR A 248 6.69 2.36 -17.51
N ILE A 249 7.53 3.32 -17.94
CA ILE A 249 8.11 3.35 -19.29
C ILE A 249 9.07 2.18 -19.46
N ASN A 250 9.92 1.87 -18.47
CA ASN A 250 10.80 0.71 -18.54
C ASN A 250 10.01 -0.59 -18.66
N LEU A 251 8.94 -0.74 -17.88
CA LEU A 251 8.04 -1.88 -17.96
C LEU A 251 7.42 -2.02 -19.35
N TYR A 252 7.05 -0.90 -19.98
CA TYR A 252 6.53 -0.90 -21.35
C TYR A 252 7.59 -1.29 -22.38
N ILE A 253 8.81 -0.77 -22.27
CA ILE A 253 9.91 -1.08 -23.18
C ILE A 253 10.29 -2.57 -23.10
N GLU A 254 10.39 -3.12 -21.89
CA GLU A 254 10.82 -4.51 -21.69
C GLU A 254 9.70 -5.54 -21.91
N TYR A 255 8.46 -5.23 -21.51
CA TYR A 255 7.37 -6.21 -21.44
C TYR A 255 6.13 -5.86 -22.28
N GLY A 256 6.14 -4.74 -22.99
CA GLY A 256 5.08 -4.30 -23.90
C GLY A 256 3.83 -3.72 -23.22
N SER A 257 3.86 -3.47 -21.90
CA SER A 257 2.72 -2.91 -21.17
C SER A 257 3.17 -2.02 -20.00
N PHE A 258 2.45 -0.92 -19.77
CA PHE A 258 2.63 -0.06 -18.59
C PHE A 258 2.14 -0.73 -17.30
N THR A 259 1.32 -1.77 -17.39
CA THR A 259 0.80 -2.54 -16.25
C THR A 259 0.87 -4.02 -16.59
N LYS A 260 2.08 -4.57 -16.55
CA LYS A 260 2.32 -6.01 -16.75
C LYS A 260 1.97 -6.77 -15.47
N PHE A 261 1.53 -8.01 -15.65
CA PHE A 261 1.33 -9.02 -14.61
C PHE A 261 2.01 -10.31 -15.06
N ASN A 262 2.12 -11.28 -14.16
CA ASN A 262 2.74 -12.59 -14.43
C ASN A 262 2.01 -13.43 -15.46
N GLN A 263 0.72 -13.17 -15.64
CA GLN A 263 -0.11 -13.89 -16.59
C GLN A 263 -0.46 -12.99 -17.76
N GLU A 264 -0.47 -13.57 -18.96
CA GLU A 264 -0.94 -12.85 -20.13
C GLU A 264 -2.44 -12.56 -20.01
N PRO A 265 -2.89 -11.34 -20.36
CA PRO A 265 -4.29 -11.00 -20.32
C PRO A 265 -5.04 -11.82 -21.36
N ILE A 266 -5.95 -12.66 -20.89
CA ILE A 266 -6.88 -13.37 -21.77
C ILE A 266 -7.99 -12.39 -22.14
N PRO A 267 -8.36 -12.24 -23.43
CA PRO A 267 -9.46 -11.37 -23.81
C PRO A 267 -10.76 -11.80 -23.11
N PHE A 268 -11.64 -10.85 -22.81
CA PHE A 268 -12.92 -11.18 -22.18
C PHE A 268 -13.76 -12.07 -23.09
N SER A 269 -14.04 -13.30 -22.66
CA SER A 269 -15.01 -14.18 -23.30
C SER A 269 -15.59 -15.17 -22.30
N LEU A 270 -16.91 -15.37 -22.39
CA LEU A 270 -17.64 -16.35 -21.58
C LEU A 270 -17.28 -17.81 -21.92
N LYS A 271 -16.56 -18.04 -23.02
CA LYS A 271 -16.08 -19.36 -23.43
C LYS A 271 -14.68 -19.67 -22.93
N ASN A 272 -13.99 -18.68 -22.36
CA ASN A 272 -12.59 -18.83 -21.95
C ASN A 272 -12.46 -19.55 -20.60
N GLN A 273 -13.58 -19.85 -19.93
CA GLN A 273 -13.62 -20.54 -18.65
C GLN A 273 -14.67 -21.66 -18.67
N PRO A 274 -14.44 -22.78 -17.97
CA PRO A 274 -15.41 -23.88 -17.88
C PRO A 274 -16.70 -23.45 -17.18
N LEU A 275 -17.81 -24.18 -17.35
CA LEU A 275 -19.08 -23.85 -16.68
C LEU A 275 -18.96 -23.81 -15.15
N SER A 276 -18.12 -24.66 -14.57
CA SER A 276 -17.81 -24.68 -13.14
C SER A 276 -17.22 -23.35 -12.65
N PHE A 277 -16.61 -22.56 -13.55
CA PHE A 277 -16.15 -21.22 -13.23
C PHE A 277 -17.29 -20.26 -12.92
N TYR A 278 -18.38 -20.33 -13.68
CA TYR A 278 -19.54 -19.43 -13.50
C TYR A 278 -20.50 -19.95 -12.42
N LEU A 279 -20.54 -21.27 -12.25
CA LEU A 279 -21.41 -21.98 -11.32
C LEU A 279 -20.58 -23.01 -10.54
N PRO A 280 -19.94 -22.63 -9.43
CA PRO A 280 -19.29 -23.59 -8.54
C PRO A 280 -20.33 -24.57 -8.00
N ILE A 281 -20.29 -25.82 -8.47
CA ILE A 281 -21.17 -26.91 -8.01
C ILE A 281 -20.30 -28.00 -7.38
N GLY A 282 -20.73 -28.54 -6.24
CA GLY A 282 -20.07 -29.68 -5.58
C GLY A 282 -18.88 -29.29 -4.70
N ASN A 283 -17.78 -30.05 -4.79
CA ASN A 283 -16.62 -29.91 -3.89
C ASN A 283 -15.88 -28.57 -4.02
N GLU A 284 -16.00 -27.85 -5.14
CA GLU A 284 -15.40 -26.52 -5.29
C GLU A 284 -16.10 -25.48 -4.39
N ALA A 285 -17.41 -25.58 -4.22
CA ALA A 285 -18.17 -24.72 -3.31
C ALA A 285 -17.80 -24.98 -1.85
N SER A 286 -17.51 -26.22 -1.47
CA SER A 286 -17.04 -26.54 -0.11
C SER A 286 -15.58 -26.11 0.12
N MET A 287 -14.75 -26.07 -0.93
CA MET A 287 -13.38 -25.55 -0.87
C MET A 287 -13.32 -24.04 -0.58
N VAL A 288 -14.33 -23.25 -0.97
CA VAL A 288 -14.46 -21.84 -0.55
C VAL A 288 -14.44 -21.68 0.97
N PHE A 289 -15.08 -22.60 1.71
CA PHE A 289 -15.21 -22.49 3.15
C PHE A 289 -14.11 -23.23 3.92
N THR A 290 -13.42 -24.17 3.28
CA THR A 290 -12.44 -25.05 3.94
C THR A 290 -10.99 -24.75 3.54
N LYS A 291 -10.75 -24.32 2.29
CA LYS A 291 -9.43 -23.97 1.74
C LYS A 291 -9.54 -22.77 0.78
N PRO A 292 -9.86 -21.55 1.28
CA PRO A 292 -10.05 -20.34 0.47
C PRO A 292 -8.72 -19.73 -0.06
N ILE A 293 -7.76 -20.57 -0.43
CA ILE A 293 -6.41 -20.14 -0.82
C ILE A 293 -6.00 -20.92 -2.06
N ARG A 294 -5.29 -20.26 -2.99
CA ARG A 294 -4.71 -20.96 -4.16
C ARG A 294 -3.81 -22.13 -3.69
N PRO A 295 -3.78 -23.25 -4.44
CA PRO A 295 -4.49 -23.51 -5.70
C PRO A 295 -5.89 -24.13 -5.52
N TYR A 296 -6.36 -24.31 -4.28
CA TYR A 296 -7.56 -25.09 -3.97
C TYR A 296 -8.87 -24.42 -4.40
N PHE A 297 -8.81 -23.14 -4.76
CA PHE A 297 -9.93 -22.39 -5.30
C PHE A 297 -9.49 -21.70 -6.60
N GLN A 298 -10.09 -22.09 -7.73
CA GLN A 298 -9.89 -21.41 -9.01
C GLN A 298 -10.59 -20.04 -8.97
N ASN A 299 -10.06 -19.05 -9.67
CA ASN A 299 -10.43 -17.65 -9.48
C ASN A 299 -11.75 -17.32 -10.22
N GLN A 300 -12.89 -17.77 -9.70
CA GLN A 300 -14.18 -17.88 -10.40
C GLN A 300 -15.00 -16.58 -10.52
N PHE A 301 -14.62 -15.51 -9.81
CA PHE A 301 -15.51 -14.34 -9.66
C PHE A 301 -15.13 -13.09 -10.46
N PHE A 302 -13.92 -13.01 -11.03
CA PHE A 302 -13.56 -11.91 -11.96
C PHE A 302 -12.63 -12.39 -13.08
N THR A 303 -13.14 -12.42 -14.31
CA THR A 303 -12.35 -12.46 -15.54
C THR A 303 -11.97 -11.05 -15.93
N ASN A 304 -10.94 -10.54 -15.29
CA ASN A 304 -9.99 -9.60 -15.86
C ASN A 304 -8.67 -9.91 -15.16
N SER A 305 -7.56 -9.72 -15.85
CA SER A 305 -6.19 -9.78 -15.33
C SER A 305 -5.98 -8.90 -14.10
N ILE A 306 -6.50 -9.32 -12.95
CA ILE A 306 -6.45 -8.66 -11.67
C ILE A 306 -5.92 -9.70 -10.68
N LEU A 307 -4.64 -9.52 -10.34
CA LEU A 307 -3.74 -10.29 -9.47
C LEU A 307 -2.79 -11.21 -10.24
#